data_AF-A0A3B1CS61-F1
#
_entry.id   AF-A0A3B1CS61-F1
#
_cell.length_a   1.000
_cell.length_b   1.000
_cell.length_c   1.000
_cell.angle_alpha   90.00
_cell.angle_beta   90.00
_cell.angle_gamma   90.00
#
_symmetry.space_group_name_H-M   'P 1'
#
loop_
_entity.id
_entity.type
_entity.pdbx_description
1 polymer ?
#
loop_
_entity_poly.entity_id
_entity_poly.type
_entity_poly.pdbx_seq_one_letter_code
_entity_poly.pdbx_strand_id
1 'polypeptide(L)'
;MWKIVIKSPFFWISIALVAAFLAKISVFYYYGEQLHAASSKPDRLKTDIPARKKPVEKAWLDFKQHWRQPIPLQGEAPEDFSETEKSLFPEDCGECHEDQFKDWSQSRHSKSVGPGLLGQLNPPWLDRESVEMCLDCHAPLGEQRLFAKNKSGD
;
A
#
# COMPACT_ATOMS: atom_id res chain seq x y z
N MET A 1 11.22 -58.95 -11.96
CA MET A 1 10.44 -58.01 -11.14
C MET A 1 9.96 -56.78 -11.92
N TRP A 2 10.76 -56.16 -12.78
CA TRP A 2 10.36 -54.93 -13.52
C TRP A 2 9.18 -55.11 -14.50
N LYS A 3 9.06 -56.27 -15.16
CA LYS A 3 7.96 -56.60 -16.08
C LYS A 3 6.57 -56.62 -15.42
N ILE A 4 6.49 -56.80 -14.10
CA ILE A 4 5.23 -56.80 -13.33
C ILE A 4 4.81 -55.36 -13.02
N VAL A 5 5.76 -54.49 -12.69
CA VAL A 5 5.53 -53.08 -12.38
C VAL A 5 4.96 -52.32 -13.58
N ILE A 6 5.49 -52.57 -14.78
CA ILE A 6 5.06 -51.89 -16.03
C ILE A 6 3.64 -52.33 -16.48
N LYS A 7 3.18 -53.53 -16.07
CA LYS A 7 1.82 -54.00 -16.37
C LYS A 7 0.78 -53.52 -15.34
N SER A 8 1.21 -52.89 -14.25
CA SER A 8 0.32 -52.37 -13.23
C SER A 8 -0.40 -51.11 -13.72
N PRO A 9 -1.74 -51.02 -13.60
CA PRO A 9 -2.46 -49.79 -13.94
C PRO A 9 -2.02 -48.60 -13.07
N PHE A 10 -1.58 -48.85 -11.84
CA PHE A 10 -1.09 -47.81 -10.93
C PHE A 10 0.20 -47.13 -11.42
N PHE A 11 1.05 -47.85 -12.16
CA PHE A 11 2.27 -47.29 -12.75
C PHE A 11 1.91 -46.26 -13.84
N TRP A 12 0.95 -46.60 -14.71
CA TRP A 12 0.47 -45.70 -15.77
C TRP A 12 -0.34 -44.51 -15.23
N ILE A 13 -1.15 -44.72 -14.20
CA ILE A 13 -1.88 -43.64 -13.51
C ILE A 13 -0.90 -42.62 -12.91
N SER A 14 0.17 -43.09 -12.27
CA SER A 14 1.19 -42.22 -11.68
C SER A 14 1.91 -41.39 -12.74
N ILE A 15 2.27 -41.99 -13.88
CA ILE A 15 2.88 -41.28 -15.02
C ILE A 15 1.93 -40.23 -15.58
N ALA A 16 0.65 -40.56 -15.76
CA ALA A 16 -0.36 -39.63 -16.26
C ALA A 16 -0.57 -38.41 -15.33
N LEU A 17 -0.57 -38.63 -14.01
CA LEU A 17 -0.69 -37.55 -13.03
C LEU A 17 0.53 -36.62 -13.04
N VAL A 18 1.74 -37.17 -13.15
CA VAL A 18 2.97 -36.36 -13.28
C VAL A 18 2.96 -35.56 -14.58
N ALA A 19 2.56 -36.17 -15.70
CA ALA A 19 2.43 -35.46 -16.98
C ALA A 19 1.40 -34.31 -16.92
N ALA A 20 0.25 -34.53 -16.27
CA ALA A 20 -0.77 -33.49 -16.08
C ALA A 20 -0.30 -32.35 -15.18
N PHE A 21 0.46 -32.66 -14.12
CA PHE A 21 1.06 -31.65 -13.24
C PHE A 21 2.10 -30.80 -13.98
N LEU A 22 3.00 -31.43 -14.74
CA LEU A 22 3.98 -30.71 -15.56
C LEU A 22 3.31 -29.85 -16.64
N ALA A 23 2.26 -30.34 -17.30
CA ALA A 23 1.50 -29.56 -18.27
C ALA A 23 0.85 -28.32 -17.63
N LYS A 24 0.26 -28.44 -16.44
CA LYS A 24 -0.29 -27.30 -15.69
C LYS A 24 0.78 -26.29 -15.30
N ILE A 25 1.95 -26.75 -14.86
CA ILE A 25 3.09 -25.90 -14.56
C ILE A 25 3.53 -25.13 -15.82
N SER A 26 3.71 -25.82 -16.95
CA SER A 26 4.10 -25.17 -18.20
C SER A 26 3.09 -24.14 -18.68
N VAL A 27 1.79 -24.41 -18.55
CA VAL A 27 0.72 -23.44 -18.82
C VAL A 27 0.83 -22.24 -17.87
N PHE A 28 1.02 -22.47 -16.58
CA PHE A 28 1.19 -21.39 -15.60
C PHE A 28 2.41 -20.49 -15.92
N TYR A 29 3.55 -21.07 -16.29
CA TYR A 29 4.72 -20.30 -16.69
C TYR A 29 4.50 -19.55 -18.02
N TYR A 30 3.93 -20.21 -19.03
CA TYR A 30 3.66 -19.61 -20.34
C TYR A 30 2.70 -18.41 -20.26
N TYR A 31 1.63 -18.53 -19.46
CA TYR A 31 0.66 -17.43 -19.28
C TYR A 31 1.08 -16.43 -18.19
N GLY A 32 1.82 -16.86 -17.17
CA GLY A 32 2.35 -15.97 -16.11
C GLY A 32 3.36 -14.95 -16.64
N GLU A 33 4.11 -15.31 -17.68
CA GLU A 33 5.04 -14.40 -18.38
C GLU A 33 4.29 -13.34 -19.20
N GLN A 34 3.17 -13.70 -19.85
CA GLN A 34 2.32 -12.76 -20.58
C GLN A 34 1.62 -11.74 -19.65
N LEU A 35 1.20 -12.16 -18.46
CA LEU A 35 0.59 -11.26 -17.48
C LEU A 35 1.58 -10.23 -16.92
N HIS A 36 2.85 -10.60 -16.72
CA HIS A 36 3.90 -9.64 -16.35
C HIS A 36 4.22 -8.64 -17.48
N ALA A 37 4.22 -9.09 -18.74
CA ALA A 37 4.45 -8.22 -19.89
C ALA A 37 3.30 -7.22 -20.14
N ALA A 38 2.06 -7.56 -19.77
CA ALA A 38 0.92 -6.66 -19.88
C ALA A 38 0.90 -5.55 -18.80
N SER A 39 1.48 -5.84 -17.63
CA SER A 39 1.58 -4.89 -16.49
C SER A 39 2.66 -3.82 -16.68
N SER A 40 3.59 -4.02 -17.60
CA SER A 40 4.76 -3.15 -17.78
C SER A 40 4.58 -2.00 -18.77
N LYS A 41 3.34 -1.69 -19.23
CA LYS A 41 3.11 -0.43 -19.93
C LYS A 41 3.08 0.69 -18.88
N PRO A 42 4.12 1.54 -18.77
CA PRO A 42 3.96 2.77 -18.01
C PRO A 42 2.85 3.54 -18.70
N ASP A 43 1.76 3.80 -17.99
CA ASP A 43 0.84 4.84 -18.42
C ASP A 43 1.68 6.09 -18.57
N ARG A 44 1.76 6.56 -19.82
CA ARG A 44 2.59 7.69 -20.18
C ARG A 44 1.82 8.89 -19.65
N LEU A 45 2.11 9.26 -18.41
CA LEU A 45 1.79 10.56 -17.86
C LEU A 45 2.29 11.59 -18.89
N LYS A 46 1.39 12.07 -19.74
CA LYS A 46 1.65 13.14 -20.69
C LYS A 46 1.83 14.37 -19.81
N THR A 47 3.06 14.60 -19.39
CA THR A 47 3.45 15.79 -18.64
C THR A 47 3.54 16.94 -19.62
N ASP A 48 2.38 17.33 -20.14
CA ASP A 48 2.20 18.63 -20.80
C ASP A 48 2.04 19.70 -19.72
N ILE A 49 2.86 19.63 -18.65
CA ILE A 49 2.89 20.62 -17.59
C ILE A 49 3.66 21.81 -18.16
N PRO A 50 3.01 22.96 -18.43
CA PRO A 50 3.72 24.12 -18.91
C PRO A 50 4.79 24.50 -17.88
N ALA A 51 6.04 24.61 -18.34
CA ALA A 51 7.16 25.03 -17.51
C ALA A 51 6.79 26.33 -16.79
N ARG A 52 6.67 26.26 -15.46
CA ARG A 52 6.39 27.42 -14.61
C ARG A 52 7.54 28.42 -14.79
N LYS A 53 7.33 29.49 -15.57
CA LYS A 53 8.34 30.51 -15.93
C LYS A 53 8.70 31.48 -14.79
N LYS A 54 8.14 31.32 -13.59
CA LYS A 54 8.49 32.18 -12.46
C LYS A 54 9.75 31.61 -11.80
N PRO A 55 10.80 32.43 -11.57
CA PRO A 55 11.89 32.03 -10.72
C PRO A 55 11.28 31.62 -9.38
N VAL A 56 11.48 30.37 -8.99
CA VAL A 56 11.22 29.97 -7.61
C VAL A 56 12.25 30.73 -6.81
N GLU A 57 11.86 31.86 -6.20
CA GLU A 57 12.65 32.50 -5.16
C GLU A 57 13.11 31.38 -4.22
N LYS A 58 14.40 31.36 -3.88
CA LYS A 58 14.99 30.41 -2.93
C LYS A 58 14.39 30.66 -1.52
N ALA A 59 13.12 30.34 -1.33
CA ALA A 59 12.62 29.91 -0.05
C ALA A 59 13.28 28.55 0.18
N TRP A 60 14.39 28.56 0.91
CA TRP A 60 15.07 27.37 1.34
C TRP A 60 14.07 26.52 2.12
N LEU A 61 13.52 25.48 1.47
CA LEU A 61 12.87 24.38 2.14
C LEU A 61 13.89 23.83 3.15
N ASP A 62 13.73 24.17 4.43
CA ASP A 62 14.39 23.41 5.48
C ASP A 62 13.78 22.01 5.46
N PHE A 63 14.52 21.07 4.89
CA PHE A 63 14.11 19.68 4.79
C PHE A 63 13.74 19.09 6.15
N LYS A 64 14.41 19.51 7.24
CA LYS A 64 14.09 18.99 8.58
C LYS A 64 12.74 19.50 9.07
N GLN A 65 12.42 20.75 8.76
CA GLN A 65 11.10 21.32 9.09
C GLN A 65 10.00 20.72 8.22
N HIS A 66 10.27 20.53 6.92
CA HIS A 66 9.30 20.00 5.97
C HIS A 66 8.93 18.53 6.24
N TRP A 67 9.90 17.73 6.68
CA TRP A 67 9.74 16.30 6.98
C TRP A 67 9.70 15.99 8.48
N ARG A 68 9.17 16.91 9.29
CA ARG A 68 9.02 16.69 10.73
C ARG A 68 8.05 15.53 10.99
N GLN A 69 8.47 14.58 11.83
CA GLN A 69 7.67 13.43 12.26
C GLN A 69 7.47 13.43 13.79
N PRO A 70 6.28 13.04 14.29
CA PRO A 70 5.01 12.98 13.56
C PRO A 70 4.66 14.29 12.86
N ILE A 71 3.81 14.21 11.84
CA ILE A 71 3.11 15.40 11.36
C ILE A 71 2.26 15.90 12.54
N PRO A 72 2.40 17.18 12.96
CA PRO A 72 1.63 17.73 14.05
C PRO A 72 0.12 17.64 13.78
N LEU A 73 -0.68 17.81 14.84
CA LEU A 73 -2.11 18.03 14.67
C LEU A 73 -2.34 19.21 13.71
N GLN A 74 -3.25 19.04 12.77
CA GLN A 74 -3.66 20.07 11.82
C GLN A 74 -4.42 21.21 12.53
N GLY A 75 -4.99 20.92 13.70
CA GLY A 75 -5.70 21.89 14.53
C GLY A 75 -7.18 22.01 14.15
N GLU A 76 -7.80 23.10 14.56
CA GLU A 76 -9.17 23.42 14.18
C GLU A 76 -9.20 23.93 12.74
N ALA A 77 -10.12 23.38 11.95
CA ALA A 77 -10.33 23.84 10.59
C ALA A 77 -10.97 25.25 10.60
N PRO A 78 -10.73 26.09 9.56
CA PRO A 78 -11.32 27.41 9.45
C PRO A 78 -12.85 27.43 9.61
N GLU A 79 -13.38 28.48 10.21
CA GLU A 79 -14.83 28.59 10.51
C GLU A 79 -15.69 28.59 9.24
N ASP A 80 -15.17 29.12 8.15
CA ASP A 80 -15.86 29.27 6.86
C ASP A 80 -15.85 27.99 6.01
N PHE A 81 -15.11 26.97 6.43
CA PHE A 81 -15.13 25.68 5.74
C PHE A 81 -16.46 24.96 5.98
N SER A 82 -16.99 24.36 4.93
CA SER A 82 -18.07 23.38 5.03
C SER A 82 -17.62 22.15 5.80
N GLU A 83 -18.55 21.33 6.30
CA GLU A 83 -18.21 20.10 7.02
C GLU A 83 -17.35 19.14 6.18
N THR A 84 -17.59 19.07 4.87
CA THR A 84 -16.76 18.30 3.93
C THR A 84 -15.33 18.83 3.87
N GLU A 85 -15.14 20.16 3.82
CA GLU A 85 -13.81 20.78 3.78
C GLU A 85 -13.06 20.67 5.11
N LYS A 86 -13.77 20.54 6.23
CA LYS A 86 -13.17 20.32 7.56
C LYS A 86 -12.72 18.88 7.78
N SER A 87 -13.20 17.94 6.98
CA SER A 87 -12.94 16.52 7.17
C SER A 87 -11.51 16.14 6.79
N LEU A 88 -10.96 15.18 7.54
CA LEU A 88 -9.70 14.50 7.21
C LEU A 88 -9.93 13.08 6.66
N PHE A 89 -11.19 12.68 6.45
CA PHE A 89 -11.51 11.41 5.81
C PHE A 89 -11.31 11.51 4.30
N PRO A 90 -10.52 10.60 3.70
CA PRO A 90 -10.23 10.63 2.26
C PRO A 90 -11.47 10.61 1.37
N GLU A 91 -12.56 9.97 1.83
CA GLU A 91 -13.84 9.91 1.12
C GLU A 91 -14.44 11.29 0.90
N ASP A 92 -14.37 12.18 1.90
CA ASP A 92 -14.90 13.55 1.80
C ASP A 92 -14.10 14.39 0.81
N CYS A 93 -12.79 14.17 0.73
CA CYS A 93 -11.95 14.77 -0.33
C CYS A 93 -12.38 14.30 -1.73
N GLY A 94 -12.87 13.05 -1.84
CA GLY A 94 -13.29 12.43 -3.10
C GLY A 94 -14.52 13.09 -3.74
N GLU A 95 -15.33 13.82 -2.97
CA GLU A 95 -16.49 14.57 -3.48
C GLU A 95 -16.09 15.66 -4.48
N CYS A 96 -14.90 16.26 -4.30
CA CYS A 96 -14.34 17.29 -5.20
C CYS A 96 -13.11 16.80 -5.99
N HIS A 97 -12.42 15.77 -5.51
CA HIS A 97 -11.16 15.25 -6.06
C HIS A 97 -11.26 13.77 -6.44
N GLU A 98 -12.23 13.43 -7.27
CA GLU A 98 -12.56 12.03 -7.64
C GLU A 98 -11.35 11.27 -8.21
N ASP A 99 -10.63 11.85 -9.17
CA ASP A 99 -9.47 11.20 -9.78
C ASP A 99 -8.36 10.95 -8.76
N GLN A 100 -8.08 11.93 -7.90
CA GLN A 100 -7.04 11.78 -6.87
C GLN A 100 -7.44 10.76 -5.81
N PHE A 101 -8.70 10.75 -5.38
CA PHE A 101 -9.22 9.78 -4.43
C PHE A 101 -9.15 8.37 -5.01
N LYS A 102 -9.57 8.19 -6.26
CA LYS A 102 -9.50 6.91 -6.97
C LYS A 102 -8.07 6.39 -7.03
N ASP A 103 -7.12 7.21 -7.47
CA ASP A 103 -5.71 6.81 -7.57
C ASP A 103 -5.10 6.51 -6.19
N TRP A 104 -5.37 7.37 -5.20
CA TRP A 104 -4.92 7.17 -3.82
C TRP A 104 -5.48 5.88 -3.23
N SER A 105 -6.77 5.60 -3.39
CA SER A 105 -7.46 4.44 -2.83
C SER A 105 -6.86 3.11 -3.31
N GLN A 106 -6.32 3.10 -4.53
CA GLN A 106 -5.67 1.93 -5.13
C GLN A 106 -4.18 1.79 -4.74
N SER A 107 -3.57 2.84 -4.23
CA SER A 107 -2.15 2.88 -3.86
C SER A 107 -1.81 1.99 -2.65
N ARG A 108 -0.51 1.87 -2.36
CA ARG A 108 -0.04 1.24 -1.11
C ARG A 108 -0.25 2.16 0.10
N HIS A 109 -0.33 3.47 -0.09
CA HIS A 109 -0.48 4.43 1.00
C HIS A 109 -1.86 4.35 1.65
N SER A 110 -2.94 4.13 0.88
CA SER A 110 -4.28 3.90 1.43
C SER A 110 -4.37 2.62 2.28
N LYS A 111 -3.44 1.68 2.06
CA LYS A 111 -3.34 0.39 2.75
C LYS A 111 -2.18 0.37 3.76
N SER A 112 -1.68 1.53 4.15
CA SER A 112 -0.55 1.67 5.07
C SER A 112 -0.89 1.14 6.47
N VAL A 113 -2.12 1.34 6.94
CA VAL A 113 -2.61 0.73 8.18
C VAL A 113 -3.63 -0.36 7.86
N GLY A 114 -3.50 -1.50 8.53
CA GLY A 114 -4.48 -2.58 8.45
C GLY A 114 -4.39 -3.53 9.64
N PRO A 115 -5.33 -4.48 9.77
CA PRO A 115 -5.41 -5.37 10.94
C PRO A 115 -4.12 -6.17 11.20
N GLY A 116 -3.43 -6.59 10.14
CA GLY A 116 -2.17 -7.33 10.25
C GLY A 116 -1.01 -6.49 10.82
N LEU A 117 -0.91 -5.21 10.45
CA LEU A 117 0.04 -4.28 11.07
C LEU A 117 -0.35 -4.03 12.52
N LEU A 118 -1.61 -3.69 12.78
CA LEU A 118 -2.09 -3.39 14.13
C LEU A 118 -1.89 -4.56 15.10
N GLY A 119 -1.97 -5.81 14.64
CA GLY A 119 -1.66 -6.98 15.44
C GLY A 119 -0.19 -7.07 15.88
N GLN A 120 0.73 -6.58 15.04
CA GLN A 120 2.17 -6.54 15.33
C GLN A 120 2.57 -5.38 16.26
N LEU A 121 1.82 -4.28 16.23
CA LEU A 121 2.07 -3.08 17.03
C LEU A 121 1.60 -3.17 18.50
N ASN A 122 1.48 -4.37 19.07
CA ASN A 122 1.04 -4.55 20.46
C ASN A 122 2.12 -5.21 21.33
N PRO A 123 2.11 -4.96 22.66
CA PRO A 123 2.90 -5.75 23.60
C PRO A 123 2.53 -7.24 23.56
N PRO A 124 3.46 -8.17 23.85
CA PRO A 124 4.86 -7.95 24.22
C PRO A 124 5.81 -7.80 23.02
N TRP A 125 5.30 -7.70 21.78
CA TRP A 125 6.11 -7.81 20.56
C TRP A 125 6.94 -6.57 20.27
N LEU A 126 6.38 -5.39 20.53
CA LEU A 126 7.03 -4.10 20.35
C LEU A 126 6.82 -3.21 21.56
N ASP A 127 7.87 -2.52 21.97
CA ASP A 127 7.78 -1.42 22.92
C ASP A 127 7.13 -0.18 22.27
N ARG A 128 6.79 0.80 23.11
CA ARG A 128 6.11 2.03 22.68
C ARG A 128 6.93 2.83 21.66
N GLU A 129 8.24 2.97 21.84
CA GLU A 129 9.09 3.74 20.93
C GLU A 129 9.13 3.07 19.55
N SER A 130 9.27 1.75 19.52
CA SER A 130 9.20 0.94 18.30
C SER A 130 7.87 1.09 17.57
N VAL A 131 6.75 1.10 18.30
CA VAL A 131 5.42 1.36 17.71
C VAL A 131 5.36 2.75 17.10
N GLU A 132 5.82 3.78 17.80
CA GLU A 132 5.78 5.16 17.31
C GLU A 132 6.64 5.34 16.03
N MET A 133 7.80 4.69 15.94
CA MET A 133 8.63 4.69 14.73
C MET A 133 7.91 4.06 13.52
N CYS A 134 7.12 3.02 13.75
CA CYS A 134 6.32 2.41 12.67
C CYS A 134 5.23 3.37 12.20
N LEU A 135 4.60 4.09 13.14
CA LEU A 135 3.53 5.03 12.84
C LEU A 135 4.03 6.31 12.16
N ASP A 136 5.31 6.67 12.25
CA ASP A 136 5.89 7.81 11.52
C ASP A 136 5.68 7.74 10.00
N CYS A 137 5.57 6.54 9.45
CA CYS A 137 5.29 6.30 8.03
C CYS A 137 3.90 5.71 7.78
N HIS A 138 3.40 4.88 8.68
CA HIS A 138 2.14 4.15 8.47
C HIS A 138 0.90 4.95 8.90
N ALA A 139 1.01 5.87 9.86
CA ALA A 139 -0.07 6.74 10.31
C ALA A 139 0.49 8.13 10.67
N PRO A 140 1.03 8.87 9.68
CA PRO A 140 1.90 10.01 9.93
C PRO A 140 1.20 11.21 10.57
N LEU A 141 -0.13 11.35 10.39
CA LEU A 141 -0.90 12.45 10.98
C LEU A 141 -1.08 12.28 12.49
N GLY A 142 -0.94 13.37 13.24
CA GLY A 142 -1.17 13.39 14.68
C GLY A 142 -2.54 12.86 15.08
N GLU A 143 -3.58 13.15 14.29
CA GLU A 143 -4.97 12.72 14.49
C GLU A 143 -5.11 11.19 14.38
N GLN A 144 -4.33 10.56 13.51
CA GLN A 144 -4.35 9.10 13.31
C GLN A 144 -3.65 8.35 14.46
N ARG A 145 -2.77 9.03 15.19
CA ARG A 145 -2.00 8.49 16.31
C ARG A 145 -2.71 8.61 17.66
N LEU A 146 -3.88 9.27 17.73
CA LEU A 146 -4.63 9.45 18.98
C LEU A 146 -5.03 8.11 19.62
N PHE A 147 -5.21 7.05 18.82
CA PHE A 147 -5.39 5.68 19.33
C PHE A 147 -4.18 5.15 20.12
N ALA A 148 -2.97 5.60 19.81
CA ALA A 148 -1.75 5.25 20.55
C ALA A 148 -1.64 6.01 21.88
N LYS A 149 -2.15 7.26 21.95
CA LYS A 149 -2.20 8.05 23.20
C LYS A 149 -3.22 7.50 24.20
N ASN A 150 -4.41 7.10 23.76
CA ASN A 150 -5.45 6.64 24.69
C ASN A 150 -5.23 5.22 25.26
N LYS A 151 -4.25 4.46 24.74
CA LYS A 151 -3.88 3.14 25.29
C LYS A 151 -2.73 3.21 26.32
N SER A 152 -2.08 4.37 26.52
CA SER A 152 -0.98 4.50 27.49
C SER A 152 -1.43 4.89 28.89
N GLY A 153 -2.70 5.23 29.11
CA GLY A 153 -3.22 5.50 30.46
C GLY A 153 -2.59 6.72 31.15
N ASP A 154 -2.34 7.80 30.38
CA ASP A 154 -2.09 9.14 30.92
C ASP A 154 -3.34 10.01 30.72
#